data_AF-A0A950CCG2-F1
#
_entry.id   AF-A0A950CCG2-F1
#
_cell.length_a   1.000
_cell.length_b   1.000
_cell.length_c   1.000
_cell.angle_alpha   90.00
_cell.angle_beta   90.00
_cell.angle_gamma   90.00
#
_symmetry.space_group_name_H-M   'P 1'
#
loop_
_entity.id
_entity.type
_entity.pdbx_description
1 polymer ?
#
loop_
_entity_poly.entity_id
_entity_poly.type
_entity_poly.pdbx_seq_one_letter_code
_entity_poly.pdbx_strand_id
1 'polypeptide(L)'
;MFTQLIDPLGSLPLTCLVALVPVVLLLVLLAVFRWPAWLATLVGSLVTFALALSVWRMPLPAGSRAYLYGAATGVWNVDWITLWGMVLFNTLAVSGVFENFRRWLIAQGGLDVRVQTMLFAWAFGALLEGLVGFGYPWAVVAPILISLGISDLNAIRVAAIANNAPVSYGALGTPIIALAAVTGLPLLALSGSVGTVVAVLALLPPWVLLYLVSGWQGVKGAWPLAIVGSLGYIAGQYPVAVYLGPYLPDVAGACVCFVALLALLKVWQPRTVLGYGGVPVDPAAARARGHGLTAAEVL
;
A
#
# COMPACT_ATOMS: atom_id res chain seq x y z
N MET A 1 20.57 24.96 20.20
CA MET A 1 19.68 23.89 19.70
C MET A 1 18.33 24.12 20.36
N PHE A 2 17.23 24.14 19.59
CA PHE A 2 15.89 24.25 20.20
C PHE A 2 15.49 22.88 20.75
N THR A 3 15.03 22.84 21.99
CA THR A 3 14.51 21.61 22.61
C THR A 3 13.00 21.74 22.68
N GLN A 4 12.29 20.81 22.03
CA GLN A 4 10.83 20.82 22.00
C GLN A 4 10.27 20.57 23.40
N LEU A 5 9.37 21.45 23.84
CA LEU A 5 8.59 21.23 25.05
C LEU A 5 7.55 20.14 24.79
N ILE A 6 7.55 19.08 25.60
CA ILE A 6 6.58 17.98 25.50
C ILE A 6 5.19 18.44 25.91
N ASP A 7 5.09 19.39 26.85
CA ASP A 7 3.82 19.93 27.35
C ASP A 7 3.85 21.47 27.42
N PRO A 8 3.76 22.17 26.28
CA PRO A 8 3.75 23.64 26.24
C PRO A 8 2.49 24.26 26.87
N LEU A 9 1.40 23.51 27.03
CA LEU A 9 0.12 23.99 27.57
C LEU A 9 -0.11 23.59 29.03
N GLY A 10 0.84 22.89 29.67
CA GLY A 10 0.71 22.41 31.05
C GLY A 10 -0.35 21.32 31.23
N SER A 11 -0.86 20.77 30.13
CA SER A 11 -1.68 19.56 30.15
C SER A 11 -1.47 18.76 28.87
N LEU A 12 -0.98 17.52 29.04
CA LEU A 12 -0.74 16.58 27.95
C LEU A 12 -1.94 16.38 27.02
N PRO A 13 -3.21 16.28 27.51
CA PRO A 13 -4.36 16.13 26.63
C PRO A 13 -4.58 17.35 25.72
N LEU A 14 -4.47 18.58 26.26
CA LEU A 14 -4.64 19.79 25.45
C LEU A 14 -3.49 19.94 24.44
N THR A 15 -2.27 19.66 24.88
CA THR A 15 -1.11 19.65 23.98
C THR A 15 -1.31 18.66 22.83
N CYS A 16 -1.83 17.46 23.12
CA CYS A 16 -2.14 16.46 22.10
C CYS A 16 -3.23 16.95 21.12
N LEU A 17 -4.31 17.54 21.62
CA LEU A 17 -5.38 18.09 20.78
C LEU A 17 -4.87 19.19 19.85
N VAL A 18 -4.01 20.08 20.35
CA VAL A 18 -3.40 21.15 19.54
C VAL A 18 -2.41 20.59 18.52
N ALA A 19 -1.62 19.58 18.90
CA ALA A 19 -0.72 18.89 17.98
C ALA A 19 -1.45 18.17 16.83
N LEU A 20 -2.71 17.77 17.04
CA LEU A 20 -3.56 17.15 16.01
C LEU A 20 -4.16 18.14 15.02
N VAL A 21 -4.16 19.45 15.31
CA VAL A 21 -4.80 20.47 14.47
C VAL A 21 -4.36 20.41 13.00
N PRO A 22 -3.06 20.31 12.65
CA PRO A 22 -2.65 20.24 11.25
C PRO A 22 -3.17 18.99 10.54
N VAL A 23 -3.21 17.85 11.24
CA VAL A 23 -3.71 16.58 10.69
C VAL A 23 -5.20 16.66 10.43
N VAL A 24 -5.98 17.12 11.40
CA VAL A 24 -7.44 17.28 11.28
C VAL A 24 -7.77 18.29 10.18
N LEU A 25 -7.06 19.42 10.14
CA LEU A 25 -7.22 20.42 9.09
C LEU A 25 -6.99 19.83 7.71
N LEU A 26 -5.88 19.11 7.52
CA LEU A 26 -5.55 18.48 6.25
C LEU A 26 -6.63 17.48 5.82
N LEU A 27 -7.12 16.64 6.75
CA LEU A 27 -8.22 15.71 6.49
C LEU A 27 -9.52 16.43 6.11
N VAL A 28 -9.87 17.51 6.79
CA VAL A 28 -11.08 18.29 6.49
C VAL A 28 -10.98 18.98 5.13
N LEU A 29 -9.83 19.58 4.81
CA LEU A 29 -9.59 20.22 3.51
C LEU A 29 -9.70 19.23 2.35
N LEU A 30 -9.19 18.00 2.52
CA LEU A 30 -9.26 16.96 1.49
C LEU A 30 -10.62 16.27 1.41
N ALA A 31 -11.18 15.82 2.54
CA ALA A 31 -12.36 14.98 2.55
C ALA A 31 -13.68 15.78 2.45
N VAL A 32 -13.74 16.94 3.12
CA VAL A 32 -14.97 17.76 3.18
C VAL A 32 -14.95 18.82 2.09
N PHE A 33 -13.90 19.64 2.06
CA PHE A 33 -13.81 20.75 1.09
C PHE A 33 -13.29 20.32 -0.28
N ARG A 34 -12.72 19.11 -0.40
CA ARG A 34 -12.22 18.54 -1.66
C ARG A 34 -11.21 19.44 -2.37
N TRP A 35 -10.38 20.14 -1.59
CA TRP A 35 -9.31 20.96 -2.12
C TRP A 35 -8.26 20.12 -2.83
N PRO A 36 -7.56 20.68 -3.84
CA PRO A 36 -6.46 19.97 -4.47
C PRO A 36 -5.37 19.68 -3.43
N ALA A 37 -4.79 18.48 -3.50
CA ALA A 37 -3.89 17.97 -2.45
C ALA A 37 -2.73 18.91 -2.14
N TRP A 38 -2.10 19.49 -3.18
CA TRP A 38 -0.98 20.42 -3.04
C TRP A 38 -1.34 21.68 -2.22
N LEU A 39 -2.57 22.18 -2.34
CA LEU A 39 -3.03 23.36 -1.61
C LEU A 39 -3.33 23.00 -0.15
N ALA A 40 -3.99 21.86 0.09
CA ALA A 40 -4.28 21.37 1.43
C ALA A 40 -2.99 21.10 2.23
N THR A 41 -1.97 20.50 1.61
CA THR A 41 -0.66 20.28 2.25
C THR A 41 0.08 21.59 2.50
N LEU A 42 0.01 22.55 1.59
CA LEU A 42 0.65 23.87 1.77
C LEU A 42 0.03 24.62 2.95
N VAL A 43 -1.30 24.70 3.02
CA VAL A 43 -2.01 25.32 4.14
C VAL A 43 -1.74 24.58 5.45
N GLY A 44 -1.78 23.24 5.45
CA GLY A 44 -1.43 22.43 6.61
C GLY A 44 0.00 22.70 7.11
N SER A 45 0.96 22.87 6.19
CA SER A 45 2.35 23.20 6.53
C SER A 45 2.48 24.58 7.18
N LEU A 46 1.75 25.58 6.68
CA LEU A 46 1.76 26.94 7.21
C LEU A 46 1.12 26.98 8.61
N VAL A 47 0.03 26.24 8.81
CA VAL A 47 -0.60 26.11 10.13
C VAL A 47 0.32 25.39 11.11
N THR A 48 0.99 24.32 10.69
CA THR A 48 2.01 23.64 11.51
C THR A 48 3.12 24.59 11.92
N PHE A 49 3.61 25.40 10.97
CA PHE A 49 4.64 26.40 11.24
C PHE A 49 4.15 27.47 12.22
N ALA A 50 2.93 27.98 12.04
CA ALA A 50 2.33 28.95 12.95
C ALA A 50 2.17 28.39 14.39
N LEU A 51 1.76 27.13 14.53
CA LEU A 51 1.67 26.45 15.83
C LEU A 51 3.04 26.25 16.47
N ALA A 52 4.07 25.91 15.69
CA ALA A 52 5.43 25.77 16.18
C ALA A 52 5.96 27.07 16.80
N LEU A 53 5.68 28.22 16.16
CA LEU A 53 6.08 29.55 16.66
C LEU A 53 5.24 30.00 17.86
N SER A 54 3.93 29.80 17.82
CA SER A 54 3.01 30.33 18.84
C SER A 54 2.89 29.45 20.10
N VAL A 55 2.68 28.15 19.92
CA VAL A 55 2.41 27.20 21.03
C VAL A 55 3.71 26.63 21.57
N TRP A 56 4.58 26.10 20.69
CA TRP A 56 5.88 25.55 21.09
C TRP A 56 6.96 26.62 21.30
N ARG A 57 6.64 27.90 21.06
CA ARG A 57 7.53 29.05 21.25
C ARG A 57 8.88 28.87 20.55
N MET A 58 8.87 28.22 19.39
CA MET A 58 10.08 27.97 18.62
C MET A 58 10.64 29.31 18.09
N PRO A 59 11.94 29.61 18.29
CA PRO A 59 12.53 30.84 17.76
C PRO A 59 12.40 30.89 16.24
N LEU A 60 11.94 32.02 15.69
CA LEU A 60 11.70 32.19 14.25
C LEU A 60 12.89 31.77 13.36
N PRO A 61 14.16 32.11 13.68
CA PRO A 61 15.29 31.68 12.85
C PRO A 61 15.50 30.16 12.85
N ALA A 62 15.21 29.48 13.97
CA ALA A 62 15.31 28.02 14.04
C ALA A 62 14.13 27.37 13.30
N GLY A 63 12.92 27.92 13.49
CA GLY A 63 11.71 27.44 12.82
C GLY A 63 11.81 27.55 11.31
N SER A 64 12.24 28.70 10.77
CA SER A 64 12.34 28.88 9.32
C SER A 64 13.36 27.95 8.69
N ARG A 65 14.51 27.72 9.36
CA ARG A 65 15.50 26.72 8.93
C ARG A 65 14.93 25.32 8.93
N ALA A 66 14.21 24.92 9.98
CA ALA A 66 13.58 23.61 10.05
C ALA A 66 12.51 23.42 8.97
N TYR A 67 11.67 24.44 8.73
CA TYR A 67 10.65 24.44 7.68
C TYR A 67 11.27 24.28 6.28
N LEU A 68 12.26 25.11 5.94
CA LEU A 68 12.93 25.05 4.64
C LEU A 68 13.72 23.76 4.45
N TYR A 69 14.40 23.29 5.50
CA TYR A 69 15.13 22.03 5.45
C TYR A 69 14.19 20.83 5.25
N GLY A 70 13.06 20.81 5.95
CA GLY A 70 12.02 19.79 5.78
C GLY A 70 11.43 19.82 4.37
N ALA A 71 11.10 21.01 3.85
CA ALA A 71 10.60 21.19 2.48
C ALA A 71 11.63 20.71 1.43
N ALA A 72 12.89 21.10 1.56
CA ALA A 72 13.97 20.66 0.67
C ALA A 72 14.19 19.15 0.74
N THR A 73 14.10 18.55 1.93
CA THR A 73 14.20 17.10 2.14
C THR A 73 13.04 16.37 1.47
N GLY A 74 11.82 16.91 1.55
CA GLY A 74 10.66 16.36 0.83
C GLY A 74 10.87 16.37 -0.67
N VAL A 75 11.24 17.53 -1.24
CA VAL A 75 11.50 17.67 -2.68
C VAL A 75 12.65 16.75 -3.13
N TRP A 76 13.71 16.63 -2.34
CA TRP A 76 14.87 15.83 -2.74
C TRP A 76 14.68 14.33 -2.55
N ASN A 77 14.12 13.88 -1.43
CA ASN A 77 14.02 12.45 -1.13
C ASN A 77 12.69 11.85 -1.62
N VAL A 78 11.57 12.53 -1.39
CA VAL A 78 10.24 11.99 -1.65
C VAL A 78 9.85 12.21 -3.12
N ASP A 79 9.94 13.44 -3.60
CA ASP A 79 9.53 13.73 -4.99
C ASP A 79 10.46 13.04 -5.99
N TRP A 80 11.76 12.90 -5.68
CA TRP A 80 12.72 12.23 -6.55
C TRP A 80 12.42 10.73 -6.73
N ILE A 81 12.17 10.00 -5.63
CA ILE A 81 11.80 8.57 -5.72
C ILE A 81 10.47 8.42 -6.44
N THR A 82 9.49 9.27 -6.14
CA THR A 82 8.16 9.20 -6.75
C THR A 82 8.23 9.51 -8.25
N LEU A 83 9.02 10.51 -8.66
CA LEU A 83 9.25 10.86 -10.06
C LEU A 83 9.84 9.68 -10.83
N TRP A 84 10.93 9.08 -10.34
CA TRP A 84 11.56 7.94 -11.01
C TRP A 84 10.67 6.70 -11.01
N GLY A 85 9.95 6.43 -9.92
CA GLY A 85 8.95 5.36 -9.85
C GLY A 85 7.84 5.54 -10.89
N MET A 86 7.31 6.76 -11.03
CA MET A 86 6.32 7.09 -12.06
C MET A 86 6.90 7.00 -13.47
N VAL A 87 8.14 7.42 -13.71
CA VAL A 87 8.80 7.29 -15.02
C VAL A 87 8.96 5.83 -15.41
N LEU A 88 9.47 4.99 -14.50
CA LEU A 88 9.62 3.56 -14.72
C LEU A 88 8.27 2.92 -15.01
N PHE A 89 7.25 3.19 -14.20
CA PHE A 89 5.91 2.67 -14.44
C PHE A 89 5.36 3.11 -15.81
N ASN A 90 5.42 4.41 -16.13
CA ASN A 90 4.90 4.91 -17.40
C ASN A 90 5.65 4.31 -18.58
N THR A 91 6.95 4.05 -18.44
CA THR A 91 7.75 3.35 -19.44
C THR A 91 7.25 1.91 -19.62
N LEU A 92 7.00 1.18 -18.54
CA LEU A 92 6.45 -0.18 -18.57
C LEU A 92 5.02 -0.24 -19.15
N ALA A 93 4.22 0.81 -18.91
CA ALA A 93 2.89 0.94 -19.46
C ALA A 93 2.91 1.23 -20.98
N VAL A 94 3.71 2.21 -21.42
CA VAL A 94 3.82 2.60 -22.83
C VAL A 94 4.51 1.52 -23.68
N SER A 95 5.49 0.81 -23.11
CA SER A 95 6.16 -0.32 -23.79
C SER A 95 5.29 -1.57 -23.94
N GLY A 96 4.10 -1.61 -23.33
CA GLY A 96 3.18 -2.74 -23.39
C GLY A 96 3.55 -3.92 -22.47
N VAL A 97 4.70 -3.87 -21.79
CA VAL A 97 5.15 -4.90 -20.84
C VAL A 97 4.13 -5.09 -19.72
N PHE A 98 3.58 -3.99 -19.21
CA PHE A 98 2.55 -4.05 -18.16
C PHE A 98 1.27 -4.74 -18.64
N GLU A 99 0.84 -4.49 -19.88
CA GLU A 99 -0.35 -5.11 -20.45
C GLU A 99 -0.11 -6.61 -20.70
N ASN A 100 1.09 -7.00 -21.14
CA ASN A 100 1.49 -8.41 -21.23
C ASN A 100 1.47 -9.09 -19.85
N PHE A 101 2.04 -8.45 -18.83
CA PHE A 101 2.03 -8.94 -17.46
C PHE A 101 0.60 -9.09 -16.92
N ARG A 102 -0.26 -8.10 -17.15
CA ARG A 102 -1.68 -8.16 -16.79
C ARG A 102 -2.40 -9.32 -17.48
N ARG A 103 -2.22 -9.51 -18.78
CA ARG A 103 -2.80 -10.63 -19.54
C ARG A 103 -2.31 -11.98 -19.01
N TRP A 104 -1.02 -12.09 -18.73
CA TRP A 104 -0.42 -13.29 -18.14
C TRP A 104 -1.02 -13.57 -16.76
N LEU A 105 -1.14 -12.57 -15.88
CA LEU A 105 -1.75 -12.74 -14.56
C LEU A 105 -3.22 -13.15 -14.63
N ILE A 106 -3.99 -12.58 -15.56
CA ILE A 106 -5.39 -12.99 -15.81
C ILE A 106 -5.43 -14.45 -16.24
N ALA A 107 -4.49 -14.88 -17.09
CA ALA A 107 -4.41 -16.27 -17.53
C ALA A 107 -4.08 -17.24 -16.39
N GLN A 108 -3.15 -16.87 -15.51
CA GLN A 108 -2.78 -17.69 -14.36
C GLN A 108 -3.87 -17.71 -13.28
N GLY A 109 -4.53 -16.58 -13.04
CA GLY A 109 -5.60 -16.45 -12.05
C GLY A 109 -6.92 -17.11 -12.45
N GLY A 110 -7.08 -17.45 -13.74
CA GLY A 110 -8.33 -17.96 -14.29
C GLY A 110 -9.46 -16.93 -14.22
N LEU A 111 -10.70 -17.39 -14.32
CA LEU A 111 -11.89 -16.52 -14.25
C LEU A 111 -12.38 -16.27 -12.82
N ASP A 112 -11.73 -16.84 -11.80
CA ASP A 112 -12.18 -16.70 -10.42
C ASP A 112 -11.78 -15.34 -9.84
N VAL A 113 -12.79 -14.54 -9.53
CA VAL A 113 -12.60 -13.17 -9.03
C VAL A 113 -11.82 -13.12 -7.72
N ARG A 114 -11.87 -14.19 -6.90
CA ARG A 114 -11.18 -14.27 -5.60
C ARG A 114 -9.68 -14.45 -5.82
N VAL A 115 -9.32 -15.32 -6.75
CA VAL A 115 -7.93 -15.55 -7.15
C VAL A 115 -7.36 -14.27 -7.77
N GLN A 116 -8.08 -13.67 -8.71
CA GLN A 116 -7.68 -12.41 -9.34
C GLN A 116 -7.49 -11.31 -8.29
N THR A 117 -8.40 -11.18 -7.33
CA THR A 117 -8.27 -10.20 -6.25
C THR A 117 -7.03 -10.42 -5.41
N MET A 118 -6.68 -11.67 -5.08
CA MET A 118 -5.46 -11.98 -4.33
C MET A 118 -4.18 -11.67 -5.10
N LEU A 119 -4.17 -11.99 -6.39
CA LEU A 119 -3.00 -11.71 -7.24
C LEU A 119 -2.84 -10.20 -7.47
N PHE A 120 -3.91 -9.48 -7.81
CA PHE A 120 -3.83 -8.07 -8.17
C PHE A 120 -3.92 -7.11 -6.98
N ALA A 121 -4.91 -7.28 -6.10
CA ALA A 121 -5.11 -6.33 -5.01
C ALA A 121 -4.10 -6.53 -3.88
N TRP A 122 -3.85 -7.78 -3.50
CA TRP A 122 -2.98 -8.11 -2.38
C TRP A 122 -1.51 -8.19 -2.82
N ALA A 123 -1.13 -9.21 -3.62
CA ALA A 123 0.27 -9.43 -3.95
C ALA A 123 0.85 -8.33 -4.85
N PHE A 124 0.20 -8.03 -5.97
CA PHE A 124 0.67 -6.98 -6.88
C PHE A 124 0.59 -5.58 -6.28
N GLY A 125 -0.50 -5.27 -5.56
CA GLY A 125 -0.66 -4.02 -4.83
C GLY A 125 0.49 -3.79 -3.84
N ALA A 126 0.82 -4.81 -3.03
CA ALA A 126 1.94 -4.75 -2.09
C ALA A 126 3.29 -4.54 -2.79
N LEU A 127 3.51 -5.16 -3.96
CA LEU A 127 4.72 -4.96 -4.74
C LEU A 127 4.86 -3.50 -5.20
N LEU A 128 3.78 -2.93 -5.75
CA LEU A 128 3.77 -1.54 -6.18
C LEU A 128 3.93 -0.57 -4.99
N GLU A 129 3.37 -0.88 -3.82
CA GLU A 129 3.53 -0.06 -2.62
C GLU A 129 4.99 -0.04 -2.18
N GLY A 130 5.63 -1.20 -2.12
CA GLY A 130 7.04 -1.31 -1.75
C GLY A 130 7.98 -0.54 -2.69
N LEU A 131 7.70 -0.56 -4.00
CA LEU A 131 8.54 0.09 -5.01
C LEU A 131 8.30 1.59 -5.15
N VAL A 132 7.05 2.03 -5.19
CA VAL A 132 6.65 3.42 -5.51
C VAL A 132 6.05 4.11 -4.29
N GLY A 133 5.14 3.43 -3.59
CA GLY A 133 4.41 3.96 -2.44
C GLY A 133 3.40 5.07 -2.79
N PHE A 134 3.08 5.91 -1.80
CA PHE A 134 2.30 7.15 -1.92
C PHE A 134 0.90 6.99 -2.56
N GLY A 135 0.27 5.83 -2.39
CA GLY A 135 -1.08 5.58 -2.92
C GLY A 135 -1.12 5.28 -4.43
N TYR A 136 0.04 5.18 -5.08
CA TYR A 136 0.17 4.74 -6.46
C TYR A 136 -0.48 3.38 -6.74
N PRO A 137 -0.37 2.37 -5.85
CA PRO A 137 -0.97 1.06 -6.10
C PRO A 137 -2.48 1.12 -6.32
N TRP A 138 -3.18 2.03 -5.65
CA TRP A 138 -4.64 2.11 -5.70
C TRP A 138 -5.09 2.61 -7.07
N ALA A 139 -4.35 3.59 -7.62
CA ALA A 139 -4.60 4.15 -8.93
C ALA A 139 -4.43 3.13 -10.06
N VAL A 140 -3.58 2.11 -9.86
CA VAL A 140 -3.32 1.06 -10.85
C VAL A 140 -4.21 -0.16 -10.66
N VAL A 141 -4.32 -0.65 -9.42
CA VAL A 141 -5.06 -1.87 -9.09
C VAL A 141 -6.55 -1.69 -9.29
N ALA A 142 -7.13 -0.55 -8.88
CA ALA A 142 -8.58 -0.36 -8.97
C ALA A 142 -9.11 -0.43 -10.42
N PRO A 143 -8.53 0.25 -11.43
CA PRO A 143 -8.92 0.08 -12.82
C PRO A 143 -8.80 -1.35 -13.34
N ILE A 144 -7.77 -2.10 -12.92
CA ILE A 144 -7.62 -3.50 -13.28
C ILE A 144 -8.78 -4.32 -12.71
N LEU A 145 -9.10 -4.16 -11.44
CA LEU A 145 -10.23 -4.85 -10.80
C LEU A 145 -11.57 -4.50 -11.48
N ILE A 146 -11.77 -3.23 -11.87
CA ILE A 146 -12.96 -2.80 -12.63
C ILE A 146 -13.06 -3.52 -13.97
N SER A 147 -11.94 -3.63 -14.70
CA SER A 147 -11.90 -4.34 -15.98
C SER A 147 -12.20 -5.84 -15.87
N LEU A 148 -12.06 -6.41 -14.66
CA LEU A 148 -12.37 -7.80 -14.35
C LEU A 148 -13.83 -8.00 -13.90
N GLY A 149 -14.64 -6.94 -13.89
CA GLY A 149 -16.06 -6.98 -13.58
C GLY A 149 -16.41 -6.66 -12.11
N ILE A 150 -15.45 -6.22 -11.30
CA ILE A 150 -15.74 -5.71 -9.96
C ILE A 150 -16.31 -4.29 -10.09
N SER A 151 -17.44 -4.02 -9.43
CA SER A 151 -18.04 -2.68 -9.46
C SER A 151 -17.08 -1.60 -8.93
N ASP A 152 -17.04 -0.44 -9.57
CA ASP A 152 -16.09 0.67 -9.32
C ASP A 152 -15.84 0.97 -7.86
N LEU A 153 -16.90 1.20 -7.08
CA LEU A 153 -16.76 1.54 -5.67
C LEU A 153 -16.15 0.40 -4.84
N ASN A 154 -16.46 -0.85 -5.18
CA ASN A 154 -15.91 -2.01 -4.50
C ASN A 154 -14.49 -2.32 -4.96
N ALA A 155 -14.13 -2.08 -6.22
CA ALA A 155 -12.75 -2.17 -6.68
C ALA A 155 -11.85 -1.18 -5.91
N ILE A 156 -12.31 0.05 -5.70
CA ILE A 156 -11.60 1.05 -4.88
C ILE A 156 -11.48 0.57 -3.42
N ARG A 157 -12.57 0.06 -2.82
CA ARG A 157 -12.54 -0.46 -1.43
C ARG A 157 -11.58 -1.64 -1.28
N VAL A 158 -11.59 -2.57 -2.21
CA VAL A 158 -10.73 -3.76 -2.23
C VAL A 158 -9.26 -3.35 -2.36
N ALA A 159 -8.93 -2.47 -3.31
CA ALA A 159 -7.59 -1.94 -3.46
C ALA A 159 -7.12 -1.18 -2.20
N ALA A 160 -8.01 -0.37 -1.61
CA ALA A 160 -7.74 0.40 -0.40
C ALA A 160 -7.40 -0.47 0.81
N ILE A 161 -8.22 -1.50 1.05
CA ILE A 161 -8.06 -2.40 2.20
C ILE A 161 -6.85 -3.31 2.00
N ALA A 162 -6.60 -3.78 0.78
CA ALA A 162 -5.46 -4.62 0.47
C ALA A 162 -4.13 -3.91 0.76
N ASN A 163 -4.06 -2.60 0.54
CA ASN A 163 -2.84 -1.82 0.76
C ASN A 163 -2.56 -1.44 2.23
N ASN A 164 -3.40 -1.87 3.17
CA ASN A 164 -3.27 -1.45 4.56
C ASN A 164 -2.02 -2.03 5.27
N ALA A 165 -1.67 -3.29 4.99
CA ALA A 165 -0.49 -3.91 5.60
C ALA A 165 0.84 -3.42 4.98
N PRO A 166 0.99 -3.34 3.64
CA PRO A 166 2.26 -2.96 3.02
C PRO A 166 2.71 -1.53 3.33
N VAL A 167 1.79 -0.57 3.43
CA VAL A 167 2.09 0.88 3.52
C VAL A 167 3.20 1.29 4.51
N SER A 168 3.45 0.51 5.57
CA SER A 168 4.53 0.76 6.52
C SER A 168 5.93 0.74 5.89
N TYR A 169 6.14 -0.08 4.85
CA TYR A 169 7.42 -0.21 4.12
C TYR A 169 7.36 0.39 2.71
N GLY A 170 6.29 1.15 2.43
CA GLY A 170 6.10 1.79 1.13
C GLY A 170 7.25 2.74 0.76
N ALA A 171 7.45 2.93 -0.54
CA ALA A 171 8.53 3.73 -1.10
C ALA A 171 9.90 3.36 -0.49
N LEU A 172 10.23 2.08 -0.53
CA LEU A 172 11.49 1.52 -0.02
C LEU A 172 11.77 1.87 1.45
N GLY A 173 10.74 1.82 2.30
CA GLY A 173 10.87 2.04 3.74
C GLY A 173 10.95 3.50 4.17
N THR A 174 10.63 4.45 3.29
CA THR A 174 10.71 5.90 3.58
C THR A 174 10.04 6.30 4.91
N PRO A 175 8.83 5.81 5.26
CA PRO A 175 8.20 6.16 6.54
C PRO A 175 9.02 5.75 7.77
N ILE A 176 9.63 4.57 7.73
CA ILE A 176 10.43 4.04 8.86
C ILE A 176 11.77 4.77 8.96
N ILE A 177 12.39 5.10 7.81
CA ILE A 177 13.62 5.89 7.76
C ILE A 177 13.37 7.28 8.36
N ALA A 178 12.27 7.94 7.98
CA ALA A 178 11.89 9.23 8.51
C ALA A 178 11.61 9.15 10.03
N LEU A 179 10.88 8.11 10.47
CA LEU A 179 10.58 7.91 11.89
C LEU A 179 11.86 7.67 12.72
N ALA A 180 12.81 6.88 12.23
CA ALA A 180 14.10 6.67 12.88
C ALA A 180 14.90 7.98 12.98
N ALA A 181 14.92 8.78 11.91
CA ALA A 181 15.63 10.05 11.88
C ALA A 181 15.07 11.08 12.89
N VAL A 182 13.74 11.12 13.07
CA VAL A 182 13.09 12.06 14.00
C VAL A 182 13.17 11.58 15.45
N THR A 183 13.08 10.27 15.70
CA THR A 183 13.08 9.71 17.06
C THR A 183 14.48 9.41 17.59
N GLY A 184 15.48 9.29 16.72
CA GLY A 184 16.83 8.83 17.08
C GLY A 184 16.89 7.33 17.44
N LEU A 185 15.83 6.57 17.18
CA LEU A 185 15.79 5.14 17.46
C LEU A 185 16.61 4.33 16.43
N PRO A 186 17.19 3.18 16.81
CA PRO A 186 17.92 2.33 15.87
C PRO A 186 17.02 1.84 14.72
N LEU A 187 17.41 2.14 13.48
CA LEU A 187 16.62 1.86 12.27
C LEU A 187 16.19 0.40 12.17
N LEU A 188 17.11 -0.54 12.42
CA LEU A 188 16.85 -1.97 12.31
C LEU A 188 15.86 -2.46 13.39
N ALA A 189 15.99 -1.97 14.63
CA ALA A 189 15.09 -2.32 15.71
C ALA A 189 13.66 -1.77 15.45
N LEU A 190 13.58 -0.54 14.93
CA LEU A 190 12.30 0.06 14.54
C LEU A 190 11.65 -0.72 13.40
N SER A 191 12.43 -1.08 12.37
CA SER A 191 11.99 -1.91 11.25
C SER A 191 11.44 -3.26 11.72
N GLY A 192 12.16 -3.98 12.58
CA GLY A 192 11.69 -5.28 13.10
C GLY A 192 10.43 -5.17 13.97
N SER A 193 10.32 -4.11 14.78
CA SER A 193 9.15 -3.87 15.63
C SER A 193 7.90 -3.61 14.79
N VAL A 194 7.98 -2.68 13.83
CA VAL A 194 6.89 -2.42 12.87
C VAL A 194 6.55 -3.69 12.09
N GLY A 195 7.56 -4.46 11.69
CA GLY A 195 7.37 -5.69 10.93
C GLY A 195 6.61 -6.76 11.69
N THR A 196 6.78 -6.83 13.00
CA THR A 196 6.02 -7.72 13.88
C THR A 196 4.54 -7.32 13.91
N VAL A 197 4.25 -6.02 14.03
CA VAL A 197 2.88 -5.50 14.01
C VAL A 197 2.24 -5.75 12.64
N VAL A 198 2.95 -5.44 11.56
CA VAL A 198 2.49 -5.66 10.17
C VAL A 198 2.23 -7.15 9.93
N ALA A 199 3.09 -8.05 10.42
CA ALA A 199 2.90 -9.48 10.25
C ALA A 199 1.60 -9.97 10.89
N VAL A 200 1.26 -9.48 12.08
CA VAL A 200 -0.02 -9.80 12.74
C VAL A 200 -1.19 -9.22 11.96
N LEU A 201 -1.10 -7.94 11.56
CA LEU A 201 -2.17 -7.27 10.83
C LEU A 201 -2.40 -7.89 9.45
N ALA A 202 -1.36 -8.35 8.76
CA ALA A 202 -1.42 -8.96 7.43
C ALA A 202 -2.20 -10.30 7.40
N LEU A 203 -2.48 -10.90 8.55
CA LEU A 203 -3.32 -12.10 8.65
C LEU A 203 -4.79 -11.84 8.33
N LEU A 204 -5.27 -10.60 8.44
CA LEU A 204 -6.68 -10.25 8.32
C LEU A 204 -7.11 -9.78 6.92
N PRO A 205 -6.37 -8.89 6.21
CA PRO A 205 -6.83 -8.30 4.97
C PRO A 205 -7.24 -9.32 3.90
N PRO A 206 -6.48 -10.42 3.64
CA PRO A 206 -6.92 -11.39 2.64
C PRO A 206 -8.30 -11.99 2.92
N TRP A 207 -8.67 -12.21 4.18
CA TRP A 207 -10.02 -12.68 4.53
C TRP A 207 -11.10 -11.65 4.20
N VAL A 208 -10.82 -10.37 4.50
CA VAL A 208 -11.73 -9.27 4.19
C VAL A 208 -11.88 -9.10 2.68
N LEU A 209 -10.80 -9.24 1.91
CA LEU A 209 -10.86 -9.15 0.44
C LEU A 209 -11.75 -10.26 -0.16
N LEU A 210 -11.64 -11.51 0.33
CA LEU A 210 -12.53 -12.60 -0.11
C LEU A 210 -14.01 -12.28 0.18
N TYR A 211 -14.28 -11.76 1.37
CA TYR A 211 -15.63 -11.37 1.78
C TYR A 211 -16.19 -10.25 0.92
N LEU A 212 -15.41 -9.21 0.63
CA LEU A 212 -15.87 -8.06 -0.16
C LEU A 212 -16.23 -8.43 -1.60
N VAL A 213 -15.51 -9.39 -2.17
CA VAL A 213 -15.65 -9.72 -3.60
C VAL A 213 -16.70 -10.80 -3.85
N SER A 214 -16.92 -11.71 -2.89
CA SER A 214 -17.76 -12.90 -3.10
C SER A 214 -18.55 -13.33 -1.85
N GLY A 215 -18.62 -12.47 -0.84
CA GLY A 215 -19.38 -12.71 0.39
C GLY A 215 -18.87 -13.90 1.19
N TRP A 216 -19.75 -14.42 2.06
CA TRP A 216 -19.41 -15.51 2.98
C TRP A 216 -19.16 -16.85 2.27
N GLN A 217 -19.84 -17.09 1.15
CA GLN A 217 -19.60 -18.27 0.30
C GLN A 217 -18.20 -18.23 -0.31
N GLY A 218 -17.75 -17.03 -0.71
CA GLY A 218 -16.40 -16.74 -1.13
C GLY A 218 -15.34 -17.16 -0.13
N VAL A 219 -15.49 -16.69 1.11
CA VAL A 219 -14.59 -16.99 2.23
C VAL A 219 -14.51 -18.50 2.49
N LYS A 220 -15.65 -19.18 2.59
CA LYS A 220 -15.70 -20.64 2.80
C LYS A 220 -15.11 -21.44 1.64
N GLY A 221 -15.29 -20.97 0.40
CA GLY A 221 -14.83 -21.66 -0.80
C GLY A 221 -13.37 -21.40 -1.13
N ALA A 222 -12.77 -20.31 -0.64
CA ALA A 222 -11.44 -19.86 -1.02
C ALA A 222 -10.52 -19.49 0.16
N TRP A 223 -10.84 -19.96 1.37
CA TRP A 223 -9.99 -19.79 2.55
C TRP A 223 -8.50 -20.18 2.34
N PRO A 224 -8.12 -21.16 1.49
CA PRO A 224 -6.71 -21.46 1.27
C PRO A 224 -5.95 -20.27 0.66
N LEU A 225 -6.62 -19.47 -0.20
CA LEU A 225 -6.03 -18.26 -0.76
C LEU A 225 -5.73 -17.21 0.32
N ALA A 226 -6.63 -17.04 1.29
CA ALA A 226 -6.42 -16.08 2.37
C ALA A 226 -5.25 -16.49 3.27
N ILE A 227 -5.16 -17.78 3.62
CA ILE A 227 -4.06 -18.29 4.45
C ILE A 227 -2.73 -18.18 3.71
N VAL A 228 -2.66 -18.68 2.48
CA VAL A 228 -1.41 -18.64 1.69
C VAL A 228 -1.03 -17.21 1.32
N GLY A 229 -2.01 -16.36 1.01
CA GLY A 229 -1.79 -14.94 0.73
C GLY A 229 -1.19 -14.20 1.92
N SER A 230 -1.77 -14.37 3.11
CA SER A 230 -1.26 -13.77 4.35
C SER A 230 0.09 -14.34 4.75
N LEU A 231 0.19 -15.67 4.91
CA LEU A 231 1.42 -16.31 5.37
C LEU A 231 2.56 -16.18 4.37
N GLY A 232 2.27 -16.20 3.07
CA GLY A 232 3.26 -15.96 2.02
C GLY A 232 3.83 -14.55 2.08
N TYR A 233 2.97 -13.54 2.26
CA TYR A 233 3.42 -12.17 2.45
C TYR A 233 4.28 -12.03 3.72
N ILE A 234 3.80 -12.55 4.85
CA ILE A 234 4.53 -12.51 6.13
C ILE A 234 5.88 -13.22 6.04
N ALA A 235 5.93 -14.37 5.38
CA ALA A 235 7.14 -15.17 5.23
C ALA A 235 8.24 -14.42 4.45
N GLY A 236 7.89 -13.60 3.47
CA GLY A 236 8.86 -12.73 2.78
C GLY A 236 9.15 -11.43 3.53
N GLN A 237 8.12 -10.79 4.07
CA GLN A 237 8.21 -9.47 4.69
C GLN A 237 8.94 -9.50 6.03
N TYR A 238 8.57 -10.42 6.93
CA TYR A 238 9.03 -10.40 8.32
C TYR A 238 10.55 -10.64 8.46
N PRO A 239 11.17 -11.65 7.81
CA PRO A 239 12.62 -11.84 7.92
C PRO A 239 13.41 -10.66 7.37
N VAL A 240 12.96 -10.08 6.25
CA VAL A 240 13.62 -8.92 5.64
C VAL A 240 13.52 -7.71 6.56
N ALA A 241 12.35 -7.46 7.14
CA ALA A 241 12.14 -6.36 8.08
C ALA A 241 13.03 -6.47 9.34
N VAL A 242 13.23 -7.68 9.85
CA VAL A 242 13.99 -7.93 11.09
C VAL A 242 15.50 -7.95 10.84
N TYR A 243 15.96 -8.54 9.75
CA TYR A 243 17.39 -8.79 9.53
C TYR A 243 18.06 -7.86 8.52
N LEU A 244 17.33 -7.36 7.52
CA LEU A 244 17.89 -6.49 6.46
C LEU A 244 17.46 -5.02 6.59
N GLY A 245 16.38 -4.76 7.32
CA GLY A 245 15.85 -3.41 7.53
C GLY A 245 14.69 -3.05 6.60
N PRO A 246 14.33 -1.76 6.50
CA PRO A 246 13.02 -1.35 5.99
C PRO A 246 12.93 -1.22 4.46
N TYR A 247 14.01 -1.45 3.72
CA TYR A 247 14.07 -1.09 2.28
C TYR A 247 13.31 -2.02 1.35
N LEU A 248 13.35 -3.32 1.62
CA LEU A 248 12.80 -4.38 0.76
C LEU A 248 11.69 -5.26 1.37
N PRO A 249 11.20 -5.11 2.62
CA PRO A 249 10.21 -6.03 3.18
C PRO A 249 8.96 -6.22 2.33
N ASP A 250 8.36 -5.14 1.80
CA ASP A 250 7.18 -5.26 0.95
C ASP A 250 7.44 -5.95 -0.38
N VAL A 251 8.56 -5.62 -1.02
CA VAL A 251 8.96 -6.22 -2.30
C VAL A 251 9.18 -7.73 -2.11
N ALA A 252 9.91 -8.11 -1.06
CA ALA A 252 10.15 -9.50 -0.72
C ALA A 252 8.85 -10.23 -0.33
N GLY A 253 8.03 -9.63 0.52
CA GLY A 253 6.73 -10.15 0.93
C GLY A 253 5.82 -10.39 -0.26
N ALA A 254 5.69 -9.41 -1.15
CA ALA A 254 4.88 -9.51 -2.36
C ALA A 254 5.38 -10.60 -3.31
N CYS A 255 6.69 -10.69 -3.56
CA CYS A 255 7.27 -11.74 -4.40
C CYS A 255 7.05 -13.14 -3.84
N VAL A 256 7.30 -13.34 -2.53
CA VAL A 256 7.05 -14.64 -1.87
C VAL A 256 5.56 -14.98 -1.89
N CYS A 257 4.69 -13.99 -1.64
CA CYS A 257 3.24 -14.15 -1.74
C CYS A 257 2.81 -14.57 -3.15
N PHE A 258 3.34 -13.93 -4.19
CA PHE A 258 3.07 -14.29 -5.59
C PHE A 258 3.44 -15.73 -5.88
N VAL A 259 4.67 -16.13 -5.55
CA VAL A 259 5.14 -17.50 -5.78
C VAL A 259 4.28 -18.50 -5.01
N ALA A 260 3.94 -18.20 -3.76
CA ALA A 260 3.12 -19.06 -2.91
C ALA A 260 1.68 -19.22 -3.46
N LEU A 261 1.04 -18.12 -3.89
CA LEU A 261 -0.29 -18.15 -4.49
C LEU A 261 -0.29 -18.92 -5.82
N LEU A 262 0.68 -18.68 -6.69
CA LEU A 262 0.78 -19.41 -7.96
C LEU A 262 1.08 -20.90 -7.75
N ALA A 263 1.92 -21.25 -6.77
CA ALA A 263 2.18 -22.63 -6.41
C ALA A 263 0.91 -23.31 -5.85
N LEU A 264 0.15 -22.62 -5.00
CA LEU A 264 -1.13 -23.10 -4.51
C LEU A 264 -2.09 -23.38 -5.67
N LEU A 265 -2.21 -22.49 -6.66
CA LEU A 265 -3.09 -22.65 -7.81
C LEU A 265 -2.77 -23.86 -8.71
N LYS A 266 -1.55 -24.40 -8.62
CA LYS A 266 -1.16 -25.65 -9.30
C LYS A 266 -1.67 -26.90 -8.59
N VAL A 267 -1.80 -26.83 -7.26
CA VAL A 267 -2.19 -27.99 -6.42
C VAL A 267 -3.67 -27.92 -6.04
N TRP A 268 -4.21 -26.71 -5.94
CA TRP A 268 -5.56 -26.43 -5.48
C TRP A 268 -6.19 -25.37 -6.36
N GLN A 269 -7.42 -25.64 -6.81
CA GLN A 269 -8.26 -24.65 -7.47
C GLN A 269 -9.64 -24.62 -6.80
N PRO A 270 -10.31 -23.46 -6.78
CA PRO A 270 -11.64 -23.37 -6.22
C PRO A 270 -12.60 -24.31 -6.98
N ARG A 271 -13.36 -25.12 -6.22
CA ARG A 271 -14.30 -26.10 -6.79
C ARG A 271 -15.39 -25.46 -7.65
N THR A 272 -15.80 -24.26 -7.29
CA THR A 272 -16.74 -23.44 -8.04
C THR A 272 -16.05 -22.14 -8.43
N VAL A 273 -15.97 -21.87 -9.72
CA VAL A 273 -15.45 -20.61 -10.24
C VAL A 273 -16.51 -19.54 -10.02
N LEU A 274 -16.18 -18.50 -9.27
CA LEU A 274 -17.09 -17.41 -8.98
C LEU A 274 -16.64 -16.12 -9.68
N GLY A 275 -17.60 -15.41 -10.24
CA GLY A 275 -17.48 -14.02 -10.64
C GLY A 275 -17.78 -13.07 -9.47
N TYR A 276 -17.67 -11.77 -9.74
CA TYR A 276 -17.99 -10.75 -8.75
C TYR A 276 -19.42 -10.90 -8.20
N GLY A 277 -19.58 -10.73 -6.89
CA GLY A 277 -20.87 -10.93 -6.21
C GLY A 277 -21.22 -12.39 -5.90
N GLY A 278 -20.30 -13.34 -6.15
CA GLY A 278 -20.50 -14.76 -5.85
C GLY A 278 -21.34 -15.50 -6.89
N VAL A 279 -21.51 -14.93 -8.08
CA VAL A 279 -22.23 -15.58 -9.18
C VAL A 279 -21.35 -16.66 -9.80
N PRO A 280 -21.79 -17.93 -9.92
CA PRO A 280 -21.01 -18.97 -10.58
C PRO A 280 -20.75 -18.63 -12.05
N VAL A 281 -19.52 -18.84 -12.51
CA VAL A 281 -19.13 -18.69 -13.91
C VAL A 281 -18.95 -20.06 -14.54
N ASP A 282 -19.57 -20.28 -15.69
CA ASP A 282 -19.49 -21.55 -16.41
C ASP A 282 -18.05 -21.82 -16.89
N PRO A 283 -17.41 -22.94 -16.50
CA PRO A 283 -16.05 -23.30 -16.91
C PRO A 283 -15.87 -23.41 -18.43
N ALA A 284 -16.94 -23.63 -19.20
CA ALA A 284 -16.87 -23.69 -20.66
C ALA A 284 -16.45 -22.35 -21.30
N ALA A 285 -16.80 -21.22 -20.67
CA ALA A 285 -16.32 -19.90 -21.09
C ALA A 285 -14.82 -19.68 -20.77
N ALA A 286 -14.25 -20.45 -19.82
CA ALA A 286 -12.87 -20.32 -19.34
C ALA A 286 -11.83 -20.88 -20.32
N ARG A 287 -12.16 -21.94 -21.08
CA ARG A 287 -11.24 -22.54 -22.06
C ARG A 287 -11.12 -21.75 -23.37
N ALA A 288 -12.08 -20.88 -23.68
CA ALA A 288 -12.11 -20.15 -24.94
C ALA A 288 -11.17 -18.92 -24.99
N ARG A 289 -10.68 -18.44 -23.83
CA ARG A 289 -9.72 -17.32 -23.75
C ARG A 289 -8.31 -17.83 -23.47
N GLY A 290 -7.71 -18.48 -24.46
CA GLY A 290 -6.25 -18.64 -24.47
C GLY A 290 -5.61 -17.25 -24.53
N HIS A 291 -4.78 -16.93 -23.56
CA HIS A 291 -3.96 -15.71 -23.47
C HIS A 291 -3.09 -15.37 -24.68
N GLY A 292 -2.89 -16.29 -25.63
CA GLY A 292 -2.24 -16.00 -26.92
C GLY A 292 -0.76 -15.63 -26.84
N LEU A 293 -0.14 -15.70 -25.66
CA LEU A 293 1.26 -15.34 -25.41
C LEU A 293 2.13 -16.58 -25.33
N THR A 294 3.29 -16.53 -25.99
CA THR A 294 4.36 -17.52 -25.91
C THR A 294 5.22 -17.29 -24.66
N ALA A 295 5.90 -18.33 -24.16
CA ALA A 295 6.75 -18.23 -22.96
C ALA A 295 7.86 -17.15 -23.06
N ALA A 296 8.23 -16.76 -24.28
CA ALA A 296 9.20 -15.70 -24.56
C ALA A 296 8.62 -14.28 -24.45
N GLU A 297 7.29 -14.12 -24.50
CA GLU A 297 6.60 -12.82 -24.34
C GLU A 297 6.24 -12.51 -22.88
N VAL A 298 6.47 -13.49 -22.00
CA VAL A 298 6.21 -13.44 -20.55
C VAL A 298 7.48 -13.18 -19.74
N LEU A 299 8.66 -13.49 -20.30
CA LEU A 299 9.99 -13.26 -19.71
C LEU A 299 10.58 -11.94 -20.20
#